data_AF-A0A0C3PFP5-F1
#
_entry.id   AF-A0A0C3PFP5-F1
#
_cell.length_a   1.000
_cell.length_b   1.000
_cell.length_c   1.000
_cell.angle_alpha   90.00
_cell.angle_beta   90.00
_cell.angle_gamma   90.00
#
_symmetry.space_group_name_H-M   'P 1'
#
loop_
_entity.id
_entity.type
_entity.pdbx_description
1 polymer ?
#
loop_
_entity_poly.entity_id
_entity_poly.type
_entity_poly.pdbx_seq_one_letter_code
_entity_poly.pdbx_strand_id
1 'polypeptide(L)' 'GGGCVISWLPIVPESAKEEGKTSYTNYKCVIWHEAFLCIIDKLAKLSKLGYKYECYDKITQWLFPLILILSADYEEQ' A
#
# COMPACT_ATOMS: atom_id res chain seq x y z
N GLY A 1 -11.03 13.81 -13.47
CA GLY A 1 -9.74 13.15 -13.20
C GLY A 1 -10.00 12.05 -12.19
N GLY A 2 -9.82 10.79 -12.58
CA GLY A 2 -10.15 9.61 -11.77
C GLY A 2 -9.01 8.61 -11.79
N GLY A 3 -7.83 9.03 -11.30
CA GLY A 3 -6.71 8.10 -11.12
C GLY A 3 -6.95 7.25 -9.89
N CYS A 4 -7.01 5.93 -10.07
CA CYS A 4 -6.98 4.97 -8.96
C CYS A 4 -5.51 4.64 -8.67
N VAL A 5 -5.04 4.91 -7.45
CA VAL A 5 -3.73 4.41 -7.01
C VAL A 5 -3.90 2.92 -6.74
N ILE A 6 -3.43 2.08 -7.65
CA ILE A 6 -3.65 0.63 -7.60
C ILE A 6 -2.71 -0.04 -6.59
N SER A 7 -1.58 0.61 -6.23
CA SER A 7 -0.64 0.10 -5.22
C SER A 7 0.40 1.15 -4.82
N TRP A 8 0.85 1.10 -3.57
CA TRP A 8 2.03 1.82 -3.05
C TRP A 8 3.28 0.93 -2.99
N LEU A 9 3.20 -0.29 -3.55
CA LEU A 9 4.29 -1.25 -3.51
C LEU A 9 5.40 -0.84 -4.48
N PRO A 10 6.68 -1.05 -4.10
CA PRO A 10 7.81 -0.76 -4.97
C PRO A 10 7.80 -1.67 -6.20
N ILE A 11 8.20 -1.10 -7.34
CA ILE A 11 8.49 -1.86 -8.55
C ILE A 11 9.82 -2.58 -8.32
N VAL A 12 9.78 -3.91 -8.29
CA VAL A 12 10.98 -4.75 -8.17
C VAL A 12 11.46 -5.10 -9.58
N PRO A 13 12.65 -4.63 -10.01
CA PRO A 13 13.13 -4.81 -11.38
C PRO A 13 13.42 -6.28 -11.68
N GLU A 14 12.66 -6.85 -12.62
CA GLU A 14 12.79 -8.24 -13.07
C GLU A 14 13.65 -8.31 -14.33
N SER A 15 14.68 -9.15 -14.32
CA SER A 15 15.45 -9.45 -15.52
C SER A 15 14.86 -10.66 -16.23
N ALA A 16 15.03 -10.77 -17.56
CA ALA A 16 14.60 -11.95 -18.33
C ALA A 16 15.19 -13.28 -17.81
N LYS A 17 16.26 -13.24 -17.01
CA LYS A 17 16.85 -14.42 -16.38
C LYS A 17 16.07 -14.91 -15.15
N GLU A 18 15.27 -14.05 -14.54
CA GLU A 18 14.51 -14.33 -13.32
C GLU A 18 13.03 -14.62 -13.61
N GLU A 19 12.60 -14.39 -14.85
CA GLU A 19 11.23 -14.63 -15.31
C GLU A 19 10.83 -16.10 -15.11
N GLY A 20 9.66 -16.30 -14.48
CA GLY A 20 9.10 -17.62 -14.19
C GLY A 20 9.75 -18.36 -13.01
N LYS A 21 10.77 -17.79 -12.34
CA LYS A 21 11.39 -18.44 -11.18
C LYS A 21 10.60 -18.20 -9.90
N THR A 22 10.24 -19.29 -9.23
CA THR A 22 9.61 -19.24 -7.90
C THR A 22 10.45 -18.49 -6.87
N SER A 23 11.79 -18.57 -6.95
CA SER A 23 12.70 -17.83 -6.06
C SER A 23 12.54 -16.32 -6.21
N TYR A 24 12.35 -15.83 -7.44
CA TYR A 24 12.17 -14.42 -7.71
C TYR A 24 10.77 -13.94 -7.32
N THR A 25 9.74 -14.76 -7.53
CA THR A 25 8.39 -14.49 -7.00
C THR A 25 8.40 -14.36 -5.47
N ASN A 26 9.02 -15.31 -4.75
CA ASN A 26 9.15 -15.24 -3.30
C ASN A 26 9.91 -13.99 -2.84
N TYR A 27 10.99 -13.62 -3.55
CA TYR A 27 11.72 -12.39 -3.29
C TYR A 27 10.84 -11.13 -3.44
N LYS A 28 10.03 -11.05 -4.51
CA LYS A 28 9.04 -9.97 -4.69
C LYS A 28 8.03 -9.94 -3.54
N CYS A 29 7.50 -11.09 -3.12
CA CYS A 29 6.57 -11.17 -1.98
C CYS A 29 7.19 -10.61 -0.70
N VAL A 30 8.43 -10.99 -0.38
CA VAL A 30 9.14 -10.46 0.82
C VAL A 30 9.27 -8.95 0.75
N ILE A 31 9.72 -8.40 -0.37
CA ILE A 31 9.83 -6.94 -0.55
C ILE A 31 8.49 -6.26 -0.33
N TRP A 32 7.42 -6.80 -0.93
CA TRP A 32 6.09 -6.20 -0.84
C TRP A 32 5.53 -6.26 0.58
N HIS A 33 5.72 -7.37 1.29
CA HIS A 33 5.31 -7.47 2.69
C HIS A 33 6.06 -6.46 3.57
N GLU A 34 7.38 -6.36 3.45
CA GLU A 34 8.19 -5.40 4.22
C GLU A 34 7.82 -3.94 3.89
N ALA A 35 7.64 -3.61 2.61
CA ALA A 35 7.21 -2.29 2.18
C ALA A 35 5.81 -1.94 2.72
N PHE A 36 4.88 -2.89 2.69
CA PHE A 36 3.55 -2.71 3.25
C PHE A 36 3.61 -2.46 4.75
N LEU A 37 4.42 -3.22 5.51
CA LEU A 37 4.63 -3.00 6.95
C LEU A 37 5.14 -1.59 7.25
N CYS A 38 6.06 -1.05 6.43
CA CYS A 38 6.55 0.32 6.58
C CYS A 38 5.43 1.37 6.43
N ILE A 39 4.46 1.12 5.54
CA ILE A 39 3.30 1.99 5.36
C ILE A 39 2.37 1.87 6.56
N ILE A 40 2.08 0.64 7.01
CA ILE A 40 1.21 0.38 8.17
C ILE A 40 1.76 1.04 9.43
N ASP A 41 3.06 0.99 9.71
CA ASP A 41 3.64 1.61 10.90
C ASP A 41 3.39 3.13 10.95
N LYS A 42 3.53 3.82 9.80
CA LYS A 42 3.22 5.25 9.71
C LYS A 42 1.74 5.53 9.89
N LEU A 43 0.88 4.75 9.23
CA LEU A 43 -0.57 4.90 9.33
C LEU A 43 -1.09 4.58 10.73
N ALA A 44 -0.51 3.60 11.43
CA ALA A 44 -0.89 3.21 12.79
C ALA A 44 -0.62 4.32 13.81
N LYS A 45 0.42 5.13 13.60
CA LYS A 45 0.66 6.34 14.41
C LYS A 45 -0.39 7.40 14.15
N LEU A 46 -0.69 7.65 12.87
CA LEU A 46 -1.68 8.63 12.44
C LEU A 46 -3.11 8.22 12.80
N SER A 47 -3.43 6.93 12.84
CA SER A 47 -4.77 6.45 13.22
C SER A 47 -5.09 6.68 14.70
N LYS A 48 -4.07 6.76 15.56
CA LYS A 48 -4.23 7.06 16.99
C LYS A 48 -4.25 8.55 17.28
N LEU A 49 -3.35 9.30 16.65
CA LEU A 49 -3.16 10.74 16.92
C LEU A 49 -4.07 11.63 16.08
N GLY A 50 -4.50 11.15 14.91
CA GLY A 50 -5.14 11.95 13.88
C GLY A 50 -4.16 12.87 13.16
N TYR A 51 -4.61 13.42 12.04
CA TYR A 51 -3.88 14.43 11.28
C TYR A 51 -4.78 15.64 11.03
N LYS A 52 -4.31 16.82 11.43
CA LYS A 52 -5.03 18.07 11.25
C LYS A 52 -4.75 18.62 9.85
N TYR A 53 -5.77 18.69 9.00
CA TYR A 53 -5.63 19.10 7.61
C TYR A 53 -6.57 20.26 7.27
N GLU A 54 -6.05 21.28 6.57
CA GLU A 54 -6.86 22.37 6.02
C GLU A 54 -7.46 21.92 4.68
N CYS A 55 -8.78 21.77 4.65
CA CYS A 55 -9.52 21.43 3.46
C CYS A 55 -9.57 22.61 2.47
N TYR A 56 -9.98 22.35 1.24
CA TYR A 56 -10.09 23.36 0.18
C TYR A 56 -10.96 24.56 0.58
N ASP A 57 -12.01 24.30 1.36
CA ASP A 57 -12.95 25.28 1.92
C ASP A 57 -12.40 26.09 3.11
N LYS A 58 -11.10 25.98 3.41
CA LYS A 58 -10.41 26.63 4.54
C LYS A 58 -10.88 26.18 5.92
N ILE A 59 -11.64 25.08 5.99
CA ILE A 59 -12.00 24.46 7.26
C ILE A 59 -10.92 23.45 7.63
N THR A 60 -10.45 23.54 8.88
CA THR A 60 -9.50 22.56 9.39
C THR A 60 -10.23 21.37 10.02
N GLN A 61 -9.92 20.16 9.56
CA GLN A 61 -10.53 18.92 10.03
C GLN A 61 -9.50 17.95 10.59
N TRP A 62 -9.92 17.12 11.54
CA TRP A 62 -9.14 15.99 12.02
C TRP A 62 -9.44 14.76 11.17
N LEU A 63 -8.42 14.23 10.51
CA LEU A 63 -8.51 13.05 9.66
C LEU A 63 -7.84 11.87 10.35
N PHE A 64 -8.49 10.71 10.32
CA PHE A 64 -7.96 9.47 10.87
C PHE A 64 -7.92 8.43 9.75
N PRO A 65 -6.73 7.91 9.38
CA PRO A 65 -6.65 6.86 8.36
C PRO A 65 -7.30 5.57 8.87
N LEU A 66 -8.07 4.92 8.00
CA LEU A 66 -8.68 3.61 8.21
C LEU A 66 -8.23 2.68 7.09
N ILE A 67 -7.80 1.47 7.46
CA ILE A 67 -7.37 0.45 6.51
C ILE A 67 -8.41 -0.66 6.52
N LEU A 68 -9.07 -0.87 5.38
CA LEU A 68 -10.02 -1.95 5.17
C LEU A 68 -9.31 -3.03 4.34
N ILE A 69 -9.08 -4.19 4.95
CA ILE A 69 -8.51 -5.34 4.24
C ILE A 69 -9.67 -6.19 3.73
N LEU A 70 -9.87 -6.16 2.42
CA LEU A 70 -10.81 -7.04 1.73
C LEU A 70 -10.03 -8.29 1.29
N SER A 71 -10.27 -9.40 1.96
CA SER A 71 -9.78 -10.70 1.52
C SER A 71 -10.88 -11.37 0.70
N ALA A 72 -10.67 -11.47 -0.62
CA ALA A 72 -11.53 -12.22 -1.52
C ALA A 72 -10.65 -13.21 -2.29
N ASP A 73 -11.09 -14.46 -2.40
CA ASP A 73 -10.51 -15.43 -3.33
C ASP A 73 -10.86 -14.99 -4.75
N TYR A 74 -10.01 -14.16 -5.34
CA TYR A 74 -10.02 -13.96 -6.78
C TYR A 74 -9.36 -15.18 -7.41
N GLU A 75 -10.18 -16.15 -7.83
CA GLU A 75 -9.77 -17.16 -8.81
C GLU A 75 -9.25 -16.41 -10.05
N GLU A 76 -7.97 -16.57 -10.39
CA GLU A 76 -7.38 -16.02 -11.60
C GLU A 76 -8.13 -16.60 -12.81
N GLN A 77 -8.81 -15.73 -13.59
CA GLN A 77 -9.44 -16.09 -14.87
C GLN A 77 -8.40 -16.32 -15.97
#